data_AF-A0A8B4S6H7-F1
#
_entry.id   AF-A0A8B4S6H7-F1
#
_cell.length_a   1.000
_cell.length_b   1.000
_cell.length_c   1.000
_cell.angle_alpha   90.00
_cell.angle_beta   90.00
_cell.angle_gamma   90.00
#
_symmetry.space_group_name_H-M   'P 1'
#
loop_
_entity.id
_entity.type
_entity.pdbx_description
1 polymer ?
#
loop_
_entity_poly.entity_id
_entity_poly.type
_entity_poly.pdbx_seq_one_letter_code
_entity_poly.pdbx_strand_id
1 'polypeptide(L)'
;MPDVPTLAELGVPGVNAGVWFGAVVKTGTPAAAVERLNDAIHQAMKDPEVVKRFADQGMQAFPSTPAQFGSFMQSEMTKWGPLVKASGASIE
;
A
#
# COMPACT_ATOMS: atom_id res chain seq x y z
N MET A 1 17.75 -4.98 -1.16
CA MET A 1 18.85 -4.75 -2.12
C MET A 1 19.42 -3.37 -1.85
N PRO A 2 20.56 -3.25 -1.16
CA PRO A 2 21.09 -1.94 -0.77
C PRO A 2 21.83 -1.22 -1.91
N ASP A 3 22.25 -1.93 -2.96
CA ASP A 3 23.16 -1.38 -3.97
C ASP A 3 22.48 -0.75 -5.20
N VAL A 4 21.14 -0.73 -5.24
CA VAL A 4 20.40 -0.14 -6.36
C VAL A 4 19.90 1.25 -5.95
N PRO A 5 20.38 2.32 -6.61
CA PRO A 5 19.95 3.67 -6.28
C PRO A 5 18.49 3.89 -6.65
N THR A 6 17.78 4.60 -5.78
CA THR A 6 16.45 5.14 -6.01
C THR A 6 16.48 6.26 -7.07
N LEU A 7 15.33 6.58 -7.65
CA LEU A 7 15.21 7.72 -8.58
C LEU A 7 15.59 9.05 -7.92
N ALA A 8 15.33 9.20 -6.61
CA ALA A 8 15.73 10.37 -5.85
C ALA A 8 17.27 10.50 -5.77
N GLU A 9 17.98 9.40 -5.53
CA GLU A 9 19.46 9.37 -5.52
C GLU A 9 20.06 9.62 -6.91
N LEU A 10 19.31 9.33 -7.98
CA LEU A 10 19.67 9.64 -9.36
C LEU A 10 19.29 11.06 -9.81
N GLY A 11 18.84 11.93 -8.89
CA GLY A 11 18.53 13.33 -9.19
C GLY A 11 17.12 13.58 -9.75
N VAL A 12 16.20 12.61 -9.62
CA VAL A 12 14.79 12.73 -10.00
C VAL A 12 13.92 12.70 -8.73
N PRO A 13 13.87 13.81 -7.96
CA PRO A 13 13.10 13.87 -6.72
C PRO A 13 11.59 13.82 -6.98
N GLY A 14 10.83 13.34 -6.00
CA GLY A 14 9.36 13.33 -6.04
C GLY A 14 8.74 12.16 -6.81
N VAL A 15 9.55 11.32 -7.47
CA VAL A 15 9.08 10.09 -8.12
C VAL A 15 9.31 8.90 -7.19
N ASN A 16 8.23 8.43 -6.59
CA ASN A 16 8.18 7.14 -5.89
C ASN A 16 6.97 6.35 -6.41
N ALA A 17 7.24 5.27 -7.12
CA ALA A 17 6.26 4.38 -7.75
C ALA A 17 6.17 3.01 -7.05
N GLY A 18 6.41 2.97 -5.74
CA GLY A 18 6.28 1.75 -4.95
C GLY A 18 4.87 1.15 -5.05
N VAL A 19 4.82 -0.16 -5.27
CA VAL A 19 3.56 -0.93 -5.25
C VAL A 19 3.18 -1.21 -3.81
N TRP A 20 1.90 -1.08 -3.49
CA TRP A 20 1.34 -1.39 -2.17
C TRP A 20 0.21 -2.41 -2.29
N PHE A 21 -0.05 -3.11 -1.20
CA PHE A 21 -1.12 -4.08 -1.07
C PHE A 21 -1.92 -3.79 0.19
N GLY A 22 -3.22 -4.14 0.18
CA GLY A 22 -4.06 -4.05 1.36
C GLY A 22 -5.39 -4.76 1.17
N ALA A 23 -6.18 -4.78 2.24
CA ALA A 23 -7.49 -5.42 2.26
C ALA A 23 -8.61 -4.38 2.18
N VAL A 24 -9.64 -4.69 1.41
CA VAL A 24 -10.85 -3.86 1.28
C VAL A 24 -12.09 -4.71 1.48
N VAL A 25 -13.14 -4.07 1.99
CA VAL A 25 -14.46 -4.70 2.20
C VAL A 25 -15.53 -3.90 1.46
N LYS A 26 -16.72 -4.48 1.31
CA LYS A 26 -17.86 -3.79 0.69
C LYS A 26 -18.28 -2.56 1.51
N THR A 27 -18.70 -1.50 0.82
CA THR A 27 -19.37 -0.35 1.43
C THR A 27 -20.55 -0.79 2.30
N GLY A 28 -20.64 -0.23 3.51
CA GLY A 28 -21.68 -0.57 4.49
C GLY A 28 -21.35 -1.75 5.41
N THR A 29 -20.16 -2.36 5.29
CA THR A 29 -19.68 -3.33 6.28
C THR A 29 -19.64 -2.69 7.67
N PRO A 30 -20.21 -3.31 8.72
CA PRO A 30 -20.21 -2.73 10.07
C PRO A 30 -18.81 -2.44 10.59
N ALA A 31 -18.61 -1.28 11.21
CA ALA A 31 -17.30 -0.83 11.70
C ALA A 31 -16.62 -1.87 12.61
N ALA A 32 -17.37 -2.51 13.51
CA ALA A 32 -16.83 -3.54 14.40
C ALA A 32 -16.26 -4.76 13.63
N ALA A 33 -16.83 -5.12 12.48
CA ALA A 33 -16.30 -6.20 11.65
C ALA A 33 -15.01 -5.76 10.93
N VAL A 34 -14.94 -4.50 10.51
CA VAL A 34 -13.74 -3.91 9.90
C VAL A 34 -12.58 -3.87 10.90
N GLU A 35 -12.84 -3.39 12.11
CA GLU A 35 -11.83 -3.35 13.19
C GLU A 35 -11.34 -4.76 13.52
N ARG A 36 -12.26 -5.72 13.68
CA ARG A 36 -11.88 -7.12 13.92
C ARG A 36 -11.00 -7.72 12.81
N LEU A 37 -11.27 -7.38 11.56
CA LEU A 37 -10.44 -7.82 10.43
C LEU A 37 -9.05 -7.15 10.47
N ASN A 38 -9.00 -5.84 10.75
CA ASN A 38 -7.74 -5.11 10.91
C ASN A 38 -6.88 -5.70 12.02
N ASP A 39 -7.48 -5.99 13.18
CA ASP A 39 -6.80 -6.65 14.29
C ASP A 39 -6.26 -8.02 13.89
N ALA A 40 -7.05 -8.85 13.20
CA ALA A 40 -6.60 -10.16 12.74
C ALA A 40 -5.40 -10.06 11.78
N ILE A 41 -5.39 -9.09 10.88
CA ILE A 41 -4.26 -8.82 9.97
C ILE A 41 -3.03 -8.39 10.78
N HIS A 42 -3.18 -7.48 11.75
CA HIS A 42 -2.08 -7.06 12.60
C HIS A 42 -1.51 -8.21 13.44
N GLN A 43 -2.36 -9.13 13.92
CA GLN A 43 -1.88 -10.32 14.62
C GLN A 43 -1.10 -11.26 13.70
N ALA A 44 -1.58 -11.48 12.46
CA ALA A 44 -0.86 -12.29 11.48
C ALA A 44 0.54 -11.71 11.16
N MET A 45 0.66 -10.38 11.11
CA MET A 45 1.95 -9.70 10.88
C MET A 45 2.91 -9.75 12.08
N LYS A 46 2.51 -10.35 13.21
CA LYS A 46 3.44 -10.65 14.32
C LYS A 46 4.13 -12.00 14.17
N ASP A 47 3.66 -12.85 13.26
CA ASP A 47 4.31 -14.11 12.96
C ASP A 47 5.60 -13.85 12.15
N PRO A 48 6.79 -14.21 12.67
CA PRO A 48 8.06 -13.99 11.98
C PRO A 48 8.13 -14.70 10.62
N GLU A 49 7.47 -15.84 10.45
CA GLU A 49 7.44 -16.56 9.18
C GLU A 49 6.65 -15.78 8.12
N VAL A 50 5.51 -15.21 8.52
CA VAL A 50 4.69 -14.35 7.65
C VAL A 50 5.48 -13.13 7.22
N VAL A 51 6.08 -12.42 8.18
CA VAL A 51 6.91 -11.23 7.89
C VAL A 51 8.08 -11.58 6.99
N LYS A 52 8.76 -12.70 7.25
CA LYS A 52 9.87 -13.17 6.41
C LYS A 52 9.42 -13.42 4.97
N ARG A 53 8.31 -14.13 4.75
CA ARG A 53 7.80 -14.42 3.41
C ARG A 53 7.44 -13.17 2.61
N PHE A 54 6.95 -12.13 3.28
CA PHE A 54 6.73 -10.82 2.65
C PHE A 54 8.03 -10.08 2.36
N ALA A 55 8.97 -10.07 3.31
CA ALA A 55 10.28 -9.44 3.15
C ALA A 55 11.10 -10.08 2.01
N ASP A 56 11.05 -11.40 1.86
CA ASP A 56 11.71 -12.13 0.77
C ASP A 56 11.14 -11.73 -0.62
N GLN A 57 9.91 -11.21 -0.67
CA GLN A 57 9.27 -10.65 -1.88
C GLN A 57 9.50 -9.13 -2.02
N GLY A 58 10.32 -8.53 -1.15
CA GLY A 58 10.58 -7.09 -1.13
C GLY A 58 9.44 -6.26 -0.53
N MET A 59 8.46 -6.89 0.12
CA MET A 59 7.38 -6.18 0.80
C MET A 59 7.76 -5.85 2.24
N GLN A 60 7.29 -4.70 2.71
CA GLN A 60 7.43 -4.28 4.10
C GLN A 60 6.04 -4.14 4.72
N ALA A 61 5.87 -4.65 5.94
CA ALA A 61 4.62 -4.48 6.68
C ALA A 61 4.38 -2.99 6.95
N PHE A 62 3.16 -2.54 6.67
CA PHE A 62 2.71 -1.17 6.91
C PHE A 62 1.45 -1.19 7.80
N PRO A 63 1.61 -1.41 9.12
CA PRO A 63 0.48 -1.44 10.04
C PRO A 63 -0.19 -0.06 10.10
N SER A 64 -1.51 -0.03 9.97
CA SER A 64 -2.31 1.19 9.95
C SER A 64 -3.74 0.90 10.40
N THR A 65 -4.44 1.95 10.86
CA THR A 65 -5.87 1.84 11.13
C THR A 65 -6.68 1.83 9.84
N PRO A 66 -7.93 1.33 9.84
CA PRO A 66 -8.80 1.38 8.66
C PRO A 66 -8.96 2.80 8.09
N ALA A 67 -9.05 3.80 8.96
CA ALA A 67 -9.16 5.21 8.55
C ALA A 67 -7.87 5.71 7.89
N GLN A 68 -6.70 5.40 8.45
CA GLN A 68 -5.41 5.78 7.87
C GLN A 68 -5.21 5.14 6.49
N PHE A 69 -5.55 3.85 6.36
CA PHE A 69 -5.46 3.16 5.08
C PHE A 69 -6.44 3.75 4.04
N GLY A 70 -7.65 4.12 4.47
CA GLY A 70 -8.60 4.85 3.64
C GLY A 70 -8.06 6.18 3.12
N SER A 71 -7.44 6.99 3.98
CA SER A 71 -6.78 8.23 3.58
C SER A 71 -5.61 8.00 2.63
N PHE A 72 -4.81 6.95 2.86
CA PHE A 72 -3.71 6.58 1.98
C PHE A 72 -4.21 6.23 0.57
N MET A 73 -5.25 5.39 0.44
CA MET A 73 -5.84 5.06 -0.87
C MET A 73 -6.34 6.30 -1.61
N GLN A 74 -7.00 7.23 -0.91
CA GLN A 74 -7.43 8.51 -1.52
C GLN A 74 -6.24 9.34 -2.01
N SER A 75 -5.14 9.36 -1.25
CA SER A 75 -3.93 10.08 -1.64
C SER A 75 -3.28 9.47 -2.90
N GLU A 76 -3.26 8.14 -3.00
CA GLU A 76 -2.73 7.43 -4.17
C GLU A 76 -3.61 7.66 -5.40
N MET A 77 -4.94 7.64 -5.25
CA MET A 77 -5.86 8.01 -6.35
C MET A 77 -5.63 9.45 -6.82
N THR A 78 -5.41 10.38 -5.89
CA THR A 78 -5.16 11.80 -6.20
C THR A 78 -3.82 11.99 -6.91
N LYS A 79 -2.80 11.20 -6.54
CA LYS A 79 -1.48 11.22 -7.15
C LYS A 79 -1.49 10.62 -8.56
N TRP A 80 -2.09 9.45 -8.75
CA TRP A 80 -2.00 8.70 -10.00
C TRP A 80 -3.07 9.09 -11.03
N GLY A 81 -4.27 9.48 -10.59
CA GLY A 81 -5.38 9.82 -11.49
C GLY A 81 -5.06 10.88 -12.55
N PRO A 82 -4.41 12.02 -12.20
CA PRO A 82 -3.99 13.01 -13.17
C PRO A 82 -2.92 12.49 -14.14
N LEU A 83 -2.02 11.63 -13.68
CA LEU A 83 -0.94 11.07 -14.51
C LEU A 83 -1.48 10.11 -15.58
N VAL A 84 -2.41 9.23 -15.21
CA VAL A 84 -3.08 8.34 -16.16
C VAL A 84 -3.78 9.17 -17.24
N LYS A 85 -4.55 10.19 -16.86
CA LYS A 85 -5.23 11.10 -17.79
C LYS A 85 -4.25 11.83 -18.72
N ALA A 86 -3.15 12.36 -18.18
CA ALA A 86 -2.15 13.09 -18.95
C ALA A 86 -1.38 12.19 -19.93
N SER A 87 -1.14 10.93 -19.54
CA SER A 87 -0.41 9.97 -20.37
C SER A 87 -1.24 9.38 -21.53
N GLY A 88 -2.57 9.49 -21.46
CA GLY A 88 -3.48 8.83 -22.41
C GLY A 88 -3.61 7.30 -22.19
N ALA A 89 -3.04 6.75 -21.12
CA ALA A 89 -3.15 5.33 -20.81
C ALA A 89 -4.59 4.92 -20.46
N SER A 90 -5.04 3.82 -21.05
CA SER A 90 -6.32 3.16 -20.75
C SER A 90 -6.13 1.65 -20.65
N ILE A 91 -7.07 0.98 -19.98
CA ILE A 91 -7.16 -0.48 -19.97
C ILE A 91 -8.28 -0.84 -20.97
N GLU A 92 -8.01 -1.78 -21.88
CA GLU A 92 -9.01 -2.32 -22.82
C GLU A 92 -10.05 -3.20 -22.13
#